data_AF-A0A7V2CJI5-F1
#
_entry.id   AF-A0A7V2CJI5-F1
#
_cell.length_a   1.000
_cell.length_b   1.000
_cell.length_c   1.000
_cell.angle_alpha   90.00
_cell.angle_beta   90.00
_cell.angle_gamma   90.00
#
_symmetry.space_group_name_H-M   'P 1'
#
loop_
_entity.id
_entity.type
_entity.pdbx_description
1 polymer ?
#
loop_
_entity_poly.entity_id
_entity_poly.type
_entity_poly.pdbx_seq_one_letter_code
_entity_poly.pdbx_strand_id
1 'polypeptide(L)'
;MATEIRKVWTAAEIAELTRTAVEDVVAEVEARRLRGFRIGSELRVTDQALQAFMDGGPASEAGGGVPASPPPIPPAPPAAMQLTAAWAPRPKFTYLWPDGKTRESYEEAYEADVTLPSGQQHFVIGYTNRKSAGMNRRRVIVFLGRVPQIVPVVEFSGANDFATSKRVASVIKDAGNKHVRSQADLPVEYQGFPTVIYSDVVVGPYAARSMAVLAQDDDRDLMLRHAIVRAKAKGMIHG
;
A
#
# COMPACT_ATOMS: atom_id res chain seq x y z
N MET A 1 -27.77 11.29 2.18
CA MET A 1 -27.00 11.59 0.96
C MET A 1 -26.76 10.27 0.25
N ALA A 2 -27.29 10.10 -0.96
CA ALA A 2 -27.15 8.85 -1.71
C ALA A 2 -25.69 8.70 -2.18
N THR A 3 -25.06 7.58 -1.87
CA THR A 3 -23.74 7.23 -2.39
C THR A 3 -23.88 6.99 -3.90
N GLU A 4 -23.37 7.91 -4.71
CA GLU A 4 -23.32 7.75 -6.16
C GLU A 4 -22.45 6.52 -6.47
N ILE A 5 -23.08 5.46 -6.96
CA ILE A 5 -22.38 4.25 -7.38
C ILE A 5 -21.59 4.64 -8.63
N ARG A 6 -20.26 4.72 -8.49
CA ARG A 6 -19.37 4.98 -9.63
C ARG A 6 -19.58 3.89 -10.66
N LYS A 7 -20.10 4.26 -11.84
CA LYS A 7 -20.33 3.35 -12.94
C LYS A 7 -18.99 2.77 -13.43
N VAL A 8 -18.98 1.48 -13.66
CA VAL A 8 -17.82 0.74 -14.18
C VAL A 8 -18.25 0.12 -15.49
N TRP A 9 -17.42 0.27 -16.51
CA TRP A 9 -17.69 -0.15 -17.88
C TRP A 9 -16.87 -1.39 -18.23
N THR A 10 -17.47 -2.31 -18.96
CA THR A 10 -16.79 -3.44 -19.60
C THR A 10 -16.08 -2.97 -20.88
N ALA A 11 -15.10 -3.73 -21.37
CA ALA A 11 -14.52 -3.46 -22.69
C ALA A 11 -15.58 -3.46 -23.82
N ALA A 12 -16.58 -4.34 -23.74
CA ALA A 12 -17.67 -4.43 -24.71
C ALA A 12 -18.59 -3.19 -24.66
N GLU A 13 -18.91 -2.71 -23.46
CA GLU A 13 -19.76 -1.51 -23.29
C GLU A 13 -19.04 -0.24 -23.76
N ILE A 14 -17.72 -0.16 -23.56
CA ILE A 14 -16.90 0.95 -24.05
C ILE A 14 -16.82 0.90 -25.58
N ALA A 15 -16.59 -0.28 -26.15
CA ALA A 15 -16.55 -0.50 -27.59
C ALA A 15 -17.87 -0.08 -28.25
N GLU A 16 -19.00 -0.45 -27.65
CA GLU A 16 -20.33 -0.02 -28.09
C GLU A 16 -20.51 1.51 -27.98
N LEU A 17 -20.13 2.10 -26.84
CA LEU A 17 -20.24 3.54 -26.60
C LEU A 17 -19.39 4.39 -27.57
N THR A 18 -18.16 3.94 -27.82
CA THR A 18 -17.17 4.65 -28.66
C THR A 18 -17.19 4.22 -30.12
N ARG A 19 -18.05 3.23 -30.48
CA ARG A 19 -18.16 2.63 -31.82
C ARG A 19 -16.83 2.10 -32.36
N THR A 20 -16.03 1.47 -31.50
CA THR A 20 -14.75 0.82 -31.86
C THR A 20 -14.81 -0.69 -31.64
N ALA A 21 -13.78 -1.44 -32.05
CA ALA A 21 -13.66 -2.86 -31.75
C ALA A 21 -13.25 -3.10 -30.27
N VAL A 22 -13.69 -4.20 -29.67
CA VAL A 22 -13.35 -4.55 -28.27
C VAL A 22 -11.83 -4.71 -28.10
N GLU A 23 -11.18 -5.24 -29.13
CA GLU A 23 -9.74 -5.45 -29.22
C GLU A 23 -8.97 -4.13 -29.11
N ASP A 24 -9.49 -3.04 -29.72
CA ASP A 24 -8.86 -1.73 -29.65
C ASP A 24 -8.94 -1.16 -28.22
N VAL A 25 -10.09 -1.31 -27.56
CA VAL A 25 -10.25 -0.88 -26.15
C VAL A 25 -9.27 -1.63 -25.25
N VAL A 26 -9.10 -2.94 -25.47
CA VAL A 26 -8.12 -3.75 -24.74
C VAL A 26 -6.69 -3.26 -25.02
N ALA A 27 -6.35 -3.02 -26.28
CA ALA A 27 -5.04 -2.51 -26.69
C ALA A 27 -4.72 -1.14 -26.06
N GLU A 28 -5.70 -0.24 -25.95
CA GLU A 28 -5.55 1.06 -25.30
C GLU A 28 -5.28 0.93 -23.79
N VAL A 29 -5.89 -0.05 -23.11
CA VAL A 29 -5.58 -0.32 -21.70
C VAL A 29 -4.22 -0.97 -21.53
N GLU A 30 -3.85 -1.91 -22.41
CA GLU A 30 -2.54 -2.57 -22.38
C GLU A 30 -1.41 -1.59 -22.68
N ALA A 31 -1.64 -0.65 -23.61
CA ALA A 31 -0.75 0.46 -23.90
C ALA A 31 -0.75 1.56 -22.81
N ARG A 32 -1.53 1.39 -21.74
CA ARG A 32 -1.69 2.34 -20.61
C ARG A 32 -2.20 3.73 -21.01
N ARG A 33 -2.82 3.85 -22.19
CA ARG A 33 -3.48 5.08 -22.64
C ARG A 33 -4.87 5.23 -22.03
N LEU A 34 -5.56 4.10 -21.80
CA LEU A 34 -6.82 4.05 -21.05
C LEU A 34 -6.58 3.37 -19.69
N ARG A 35 -6.98 4.02 -18.58
CA ARG A 35 -6.81 3.43 -17.24
C ARG A 35 -7.90 2.40 -16.95
N GLY A 36 -7.56 1.13 -17.00
CA GLY A 36 -8.43 0.01 -16.63
C GLY A 36 -7.83 -0.93 -15.59
N PHE A 37 -8.65 -1.82 -15.06
CA PHE A 37 -8.27 -2.91 -14.16
C PHE A 37 -9.05 -4.18 -14.54
N ARG A 38 -8.53 -5.35 -14.18
CA ARG A 38 -9.21 -6.63 -14.47
C ARG A 38 -9.89 -7.17 -13.22
N ILE A 39 -11.10 -7.72 -13.38
CA ILE A 39 -11.77 -8.54 -12.38
C ILE A 39 -11.97 -9.93 -13.00
N GLY A 40 -11.20 -10.92 -12.56
CA GLY A 40 -11.15 -12.23 -13.24
C GLY A 40 -10.56 -12.09 -14.65
N SER A 41 -11.26 -12.60 -15.66
CA SER A 41 -10.89 -12.45 -17.08
C SER A 41 -11.38 -11.14 -17.70
N GLU A 42 -12.22 -10.38 -17.00
CA GLU A 42 -12.97 -9.26 -17.57
C GLU A 42 -12.28 -7.91 -17.30
N LEU A 43 -12.12 -7.11 -18.36
CA LEU A 43 -11.55 -5.77 -18.30
C LEU A 43 -12.61 -4.76 -17.87
N ARG A 44 -12.27 -3.93 -16.87
CA ARG A 44 -13.12 -2.90 -16.27
C ARG A 44 -12.45 -1.52 -16.35
N VAL A 45 -13.22 -0.51 -16.71
CA VAL A 45 -12.77 0.90 -16.75
C VAL A 45 -13.78 1.74 -15.97
N THR A 46 -13.31 2.67 -15.14
CA THR A 46 -14.22 3.57 -14.43
C THR A 46 -14.75 4.64 -15.37
N ASP A 47 -15.96 5.13 -15.12
CA ASP A 47 -16.55 6.24 -15.87
C ASP A 47 -15.62 7.46 -15.96
N GLN A 48 -14.96 7.82 -14.85
CA GLN A 48 -13.97 8.89 -14.81
C GLN A 48 -12.77 8.66 -15.74
N ALA A 49 -12.27 7.42 -15.82
CA ALA A 49 -11.13 7.09 -16.66
C ALA A 49 -11.51 7.09 -18.15
N LEU A 50 -12.73 6.63 -18.47
CA LEU A 50 -13.28 6.67 -19.81
C LEU A 50 -13.52 8.11 -20.28
N GLN A 51 -14.13 8.94 -19.44
CA GLN A 51 -14.36 10.36 -19.73
C GLN A 51 -13.04 11.10 -19.98
N ALA A 52 -12.03 10.89 -19.13
CA ALA A 52 -10.71 11.50 -19.30
C ALA A 52 -10.00 11.08 -20.60
N PHE A 53 -10.26 9.85 -21.08
CA PHE A 53 -9.75 9.37 -22.36
C PHE A 53 -10.49 10.00 -23.53
N MET A 54 -11.82 10.11 -23.45
CA MET A 54 -12.67 10.73 -24.49
C MET A 54 -12.44 12.23 -24.63
N ASP A 55 -12.14 12.92 -23.52
CA ASP A 55 -11.84 14.36 -23.51
C ASP A 55 -10.44 14.68 -24.10
N GLY A 56 -9.75 13.70 -24.69
CA GLY A 56 -8.60 13.89 -25.57
C GLY A 56 -7.22 13.82 -24.90
N GLY A 57 -7.05 13.08 -23.80
CA GLY A 57 -5.77 13.04 -23.10
C GLY A 57 -5.07 11.68 -23.00
N PRO A 58 -4.16 11.33 -23.93
CA PRO A 58 -2.83 10.88 -23.57
C PRO A 58 -1.93 12.11 -23.34
N ALA A 59 -1.00 12.03 -22.38
CA ALA A 59 0.08 13.00 -22.26
C ALA A 59 0.89 13.00 -23.56
N SER A 60 0.59 13.93 -24.47
CA SER A 60 1.41 14.19 -25.65
C SER A 60 2.46 15.22 -25.26
N GLU A 61 3.70 14.76 -25.19
CA GLU A 61 4.85 15.62 -25.47
C GLU A 61 4.74 16.17 -26.91
N ALA A 62 5.31 17.36 -27.10
CA ALA A 62 5.59 18.07 -28.36
C ALA A 62 4.41 18.75 -29.10
N GLY A 63 4.47 20.09 -29.14
CA GLY A 63 3.70 20.93 -30.09
C GLY A 63 3.71 22.40 -29.68
N GLY A 64 4.56 23.21 -30.31
CA GLY A 64 4.87 24.59 -29.93
C GLY A 64 3.68 25.55 -29.88
N GLY A 65 3.62 26.31 -28.78
CA GLY A 65 2.74 27.46 -28.59
C GLY A 65 3.33 28.34 -27.48
N VAL A 66 3.55 29.61 -27.81
CA VAL A 66 4.07 30.76 -27.04
C VAL A 66 3.95 30.63 -25.49
N PRO A 67 5.00 30.98 -24.70
CA PRO A 67 5.01 30.72 -23.26
C PRO A 67 4.03 31.63 -22.51
N ALA A 68 2.89 31.06 -22.11
CA ALA A 68 2.19 31.54 -20.93
C ALA A 68 3.01 31.11 -19.71
N SER A 69 3.27 32.05 -18.79
CA SER A 69 4.00 31.81 -17.55
C SER A 69 3.55 30.49 -16.89
N PRO A 70 4.48 29.61 -16.49
CA PRO A 70 4.10 28.37 -15.85
C PRO A 70 3.27 28.68 -14.60
N PRO A 71 2.18 27.93 -14.34
CA PRO A 71 1.51 28.01 -13.05
C PRO A 71 2.55 27.77 -11.95
N PRO A 72 2.44 28.43 -10.78
CA PRO A 72 3.37 28.23 -9.69
C PRO A 72 3.52 26.74 -9.44
N ILE A 73 4.77 26.27 -9.52
CA ILE A 73 5.14 24.89 -9.20
C ILE A 73 4.46 24.59 -7.86
N PRO A 74 3.52 23.63 -7.77
CA PRO A 74 2.96 23.25 -6.50
C PRO A 74 4.14 22.92 -5.58
N PRO A 75 4.13 23.38 -4.31
CA PRO A 75 5.25 23.13 -3.40
C PRO A 75 5.59 21.65 -3.48
N ALA A 76 6.89 21.37 -3.64
CA ALA A 76 7.39 20.01 -3.69
C ALA A 76 6.72 19.21 -2.56
N PRO A 77 6.17 18.01 -2.84
CA PRO A 77 5.59 17.19 -1.77
C PRO A 77 6.61 17.14 -0.63
N PRO A 78 6.19 17.32 0.64
CA PRO A 78 7.10 17.24 1.78
C PRO A 78 7.95 16.01 1.61
N ALA A 79 9.27 16.18 1.75
CA ALA A 79 10.26 15.15 1.50
C ALA A 79 9.78 13.84 2.13
N ALA A 80 9.32 12.91 1.28
CA ALA A 80 8.95 11.59 1.75
C ALA A 80 10.15 11.07 2.54
N MET A 81 9.93 10.64 3.77
CA MET A 81 11.01 10.23 4.67
C MET A 81 11.86 9.19 3.96
N GLN A 82 13.02 9.59 3.42
CA GLN A 82 13.98 8.71 2.80
C GLN A 82 14.82 8.12 3.93
N LEU A 83 14.34 7.01 4.47
CA LEU A 83 15.01 6.27 5.52
C LEU A 83 15.50 4.96 4.94
N THR A 84 16.82 4.76 5.00
CA THR A 84 17.47 3.48 4.73
C THR A 84 18.13 3.00 6.00
N ALA A 85 17.87 1.75 6.38
CA ALA A 85 18.44 1.15 7.58
C ALA A 85 19.46 0.06 7.24
N ALA A 86 20.51 -0.05 8.05
CA ALA A 86 21.49 -1.12 7.94
C ALA A 86 20.94 -2.40 8.60
N TRP A 87 20.15 -3.17 7.84
CA TRP A 87 19.54 -4.41 8.33
C TRP A 87 20.55 -5.54 8.48
N ALA A 88 20.66 -6.09 9.69
CA ALA A 88 21.42 -7.30 9.97
C ALA A 88 20.48 -8.52 10.08
N PRO A 89 20.82 -9.68 9.50
CA PRO A 89 20.12 -10.93 9.78
C PRO A 89 20.19 -11.26 11.27
N ARG A 90 19.13 -11.85 11.82
CA ARG A 90 19.12 -12.32 13.22
C ARG A 90 18.59 -13.74 13.33
N PRO A 91 18.96 -14.46 14.41
CA PRO A 91 18.40 -15.78 14.67
C PRO A 91 16.87 -15.76 14.77
N LYS A 92 16.27 -16.88 14.36
CA LYS A 92 14.84 -17.13 14.55
C LYS A 92 14.43 -16.95 16.01
N PHE A 93 13.20 -16.53 16.23
CA PHE A 93 12.69 -16.27 17.57
C PHE A 93 11.20 -16.57 17.65
N THR A 94 10.72 -16.75 18.87
CA THR A 94 9.31 -16.91 19.18
C THR A 94 8.84 -15.71 19.99
N TYR A 95 7.72 -15.13 19.57
CA TYR A 95 7.03 -14.08 20.32
C TYR A 95 5.83 -14.67 21.06
N LEU A 96 5.68 -14.31 22.34
CA LEU A 96 4.49 -14.60 23.13
C LEU A 96 3.58 -13.37 23.08
N TRP A 97 2.39 -13.53 22.53
CA TRP A 97 1.41 -12.46 22.43
C TRP A 97 0.88 -12.06 23.82
N PRO A 98 0.34 -10.83 23.99
CA PRO A 98 -0.16 -10.35 25.28
C PRO A 98 -1.29 -11.19 25.92
N ASP A 99 -1.92 -12.10 25.18
CA ASP A 99 -2.88 -13.06 25.71
C ASP A 99 -2.25 -14.15 26.59
N GLY A 100 -0.91 -14.22 26.64
CA GLY A 100 -0.13 -15.19 27.40
C GLY A 100 -0.20 -16.62 26.88
N LYS A 101 -0.89 -16.85 25.75
CA LYS A 101 -1.20 -18.19 25.22
C LYS A 101 -0.69 -18.38 23.81
N THR A 102 -0.81 -17.36 22.97
CA THR A 102 -0.45 -17.45 21.56
C THR A 102 1.06 -17.26 21.42
N ARG A 103 1.73 -18.28 20.91
CA ARG A 103 3.14 -18.23 20.53
C ARG A 103 3.24 -18.21 19.01
N GLU A 104 4.07 -17.33 18.48
CA GLU A 104 4.31 -17.24 17.04
C GLU A 104 5.81 -17.28 16.76
N SER A 105 6.22 -18.22 15.92
CA SER A 105 7.61 -18.41 15.51
C SER A 105 7.88 -17.65 14.22
N TYR A 106 9.01 -16.95 14.22
CA TYR A 106 9.52 -16.19 13.08
C TYR A 106 10.81 -16.86 12.62
N GLU A 107 10.71 -17.60 11.52
CA GLU A 107 11.83 -18.41 10.99
C GLU A 107 12.87 -17.57 10.25
N GLU A 108 12.47 -16.38 9.80
CA GLU A 108 13.33 -15.39 9.17
C GLU A 108 13.12 -14.04 9.87
N ALA A 109 14.21 -13.35 10.18
CA ALA A 109 14.15 -12.06 10.84
C ALA A 109 15.40 -11.22 10.57
N TYR A 110 15.22 -9.90 10.66
CA TYR A 110 16.30 -8.91 10.59
C TYR A 110 16.11 -7.86 11.68
N GLU A 111 17.18 -7.16 12.03
CA GLU A 111 17.15 -6.06 12.98
C GLU A 111 17.97 -4.87 12.47
N ALA A 112 17.61 -3.68 12.93
CA ALA A 112 18.33 -2.46 12.63
C ALA A 112 18.21 -1.45 13.76
N ASP A 113 19.31 -0.73 14.01
CA ASP A 113 19.31 0.48 14.82
C ASP A 113 19.10 1.70 13.90
N VAL A 114 18.16 2.57 14.28
CA VAL A 114 17.74 3.73 13.50
C VAL A 114 17.83 4.98 14.36
N THR A 115 18.55 5.99 13.88
CA THR A 115 18.61 7.30 14.54
C THR A 115 17.44 8.15 14.07
N LEU A 116 16.52 8.47 14.98
CA LEU A 116 15.40 9.39 14.77
C LEU A 116 15.63 10.68 15.57
N PRO A 117 14.86 11.77 15.31
CA PRO A 117 14.93 12.98 16.13
C PRO A 117 14.76 12.73 17.63
N SER A 118 13.95 11.73 18.00
CA SER A 118 13.74 11.28 19.38
C SER A 118 14.88 10.43 19.97
N GLY A 119 15.96 10.20 19.22
CA GLY A 119 17.07 9.33 19.61
C GLY A 119 17.14 8.02 18.85
N GLN A 120 18.07 7.17 19.27
CA GLN A 120 18.29 5.85 18.66
C GLN A 120 17.15 4.89 19.04
N GLN A 121 16.58 4.22 18.04
CA GLN A 121 15.51 3.24 18.19
C GLN A 121 15.94 1.92 17.56
N HIS A 122 15.62 0.80 18.20
CA HIS A 122 15.90 -0.52 17.67
C HIS A 122 14.62 -1.14 17.10
N PHE A 123 14.70 -1.61 15.86
CA PHE A 123 13.59 -2.28 15.18
C PHE A 123 13.96 -3.70 14.80
N VAL A 124 12.97 -4.56 14.85
CA VAL A 124 13.06 -5.95 14.45
C VAL A 124 11.96 -6.23 13.45
N ILE A 125 12.29 -6.85 12.32
CA ILE A 125 11.29 -7.36 11.39
C ILE A 125 11.31 -8.89 11.40
N GLY A 126 10.16 -9.48 11.64
CA GLY A 126 9.97 -10.93 11.70
C GLY A 126 9.03 -11.39 10.59
N TYR A 127 9.40 -12.50 9.96
CA TYR A 127 8.63 -13.14 8.90
C TYR A 127 8.12 -14.51 9.35
N THR A 128 6.85 -14.76 9.10
CA THR A 128 6.20 -16.04 9.39
C THR A 128 5.07 -16.34 8.40
N ASN A 129 4.39 -17.46 8.58
CA ASN A 129 3.17 -17.79 7.86
C ASN A 129 2.06 -18.10 8.87
N ARG A 130 0.86 -17.56 8.62
CA ARG A 130 -0.31 -17.80 9.47
C ARG A 130 -1.56 -17.93 8.62
N LYS A 131 -2.49 -18.78 9.08
CA LYS A 131 -3.85 -18.81 8.53
C LYS A 131 -4.57 -17.49 8.84
N SER A 132 -4.86 -16.70 7.81
CA SER A 132 -5.56 -15.42 7.89
C SER A 132 -6.48 -15.24 6.67
N ALA A 133 -7.67 -14.69 6.87
CA ALA A 133 -8.69 -14.52 5.84
C ALA A 133 -8.94 -15.81 5.02
N GLY A 134 -9.00 -16.96 5.72
CA GLY A 134 -9.29 -18.27 5.12
C GLY A 134 -8.09 -19.01 4.52
N MET A 135 -6.91 -18.38 4.40
CA MET A 135 -5.75 -18.94 3.70
C MET A 135 -4.47 -18.85 4.54
N ASN A 136 -3.49 -19.73 4.28
CA ASN A 136 -2.14 -19.54 4.84
C ASN A 136 -1.44 -18.40 4.09
N ARG A 137 -1.06 -17.35 4.80
CA ARG A 137 -0.47 -16.14 4.21
C ARG A 137 0.87 -15.83 4.84
N ARG A 138 1.78 -15.27 4.03
CA ARG A 138 2.96 -14.57 4.54
C ARG A 138 2.48 -13.50 5.51
N ARG A 139 3.12 -13.44 6.67
CA ARG A 139 2.90 -12.40 7.68
C ARG A 139 4.24 -11.79 8.01
N VAL A 140 4.29 -10.46 7.99
CA VAL A 140 5.48 -9.69 8.34
C VAL A 140 5.11 -8.75 9.46
N ILE A 141 5.85 -8.79 10.56
CA ILE A 141 5.62 -7.89 11.69
C ILE A 141 6.88 -7.07 11.93
N VAL A 142 6.71 -5.76 12.01
CA VAL A 142 7.76 -4.86 12.46
C VAL A 142 7.51 -4.55 13.94
N PHE A 143 8.51 -4.83 14.75
CA PHE A 143 8.52 -4.63 16.19
C PHE A 143 9.48 -3.49 16.55
N LEU A 144 9.18 -2.83 17.67
CA LEU A 144 10.04 -1.88 18.35
C LEU A 144 10.67 -2.56 19.59
N GLY A 145 11.94 -2.29 19.85
CA GLY A 145 12.70 -2.86 20.97
C GLY A 145 13.57 -4.04 20.55
N ARG A 146 14.26 -4.66 21.53
CA ARG A 146 15.22 -5.76 21.31
C ARG A 146 14.68 -7.06 21.86
N VAL A 147 14.84 -8.17 21.14
CA VAL A 147 14.38 -9.49 21.62
C VAL A 147 15.08 -9.86 22.95
N PRO A 148 14.34 -10.36 23.96
CA PRO A 148 12.92 -10.75 23.94
C PRO A 148 11.92 -9.61 24.24
N GLN A 149 12.38 -8.42 24.58
CA GLN A 149 11.57 -7.25 24.96
C GLN A 149 11.21 -6.42 23.72
N ILE A 150 10.26 -6.93 22.95
CA ILE A 150 9.76 -6.29 21.72
C ILE A 150 8.26 -6.03 21.79
N VAL A 151 7.81 -4.98 21.07
CA VAL A 151 6.40 -4.61 20.94
C VAL A 151 6.00 -4.52 19.47
N PRO A 152 4.94 -5.22 19.01
CA PRO A 152 4.51 -5.16 17.62
C PRO A 152 3.94 -3.79 17.27
N VAL A 153 4.44 -3.18 16.19
CA VAL A 153 4.04 -1.85 15.77
C VAL A 153 3.05 -1.92 14.61
N VAL A 154 3.43 -2.65 13.56
CA VAL A 154 2.66 -2.86 12.34
C VAL A 154 2.75 -4.30 11.87
N GLU A 155 1.71 -4.73 11.16
CA GLU A 155 1.58 -6.08 10.62
C GLU A 155 1.20 -5.98 9.14
N PHE A 156 1.94 -6.69 8.30
CA PHE A 156 1.63 -6.87 6.90
C PHE A 156 1.13 -8.29 6.63
N SER A 157 0.12 -8.40 5.78
CA SER A 157 -0.41 -9.65 5.26
C SER A 157 -0.06 -9.81 3.79
N GLY A 158 0.39 -11.00 3.40
CA GLY A 158 0.62 -11.35 2.00
C GLY A 158 -0.65 -11.23 1.17
N ALA A 159 -0.51 -10.60 0.00
CA ALA A 159 -1.56 -10.51 -1.00
C ALA A 159 -2.02 -11.90 -1.47
N ASN A 160 -3.20 -11.98 -2.10
CA ASN A 160 -3.70 -13.27 -2.60
C ASN A 160 -2.79 -13.89 -3.66
N ASP A 161 -2.08 -13.08 -4.44
CA ASP A 161 -1.10 -13.47 -5.46
C ASP A 161 0.34 -13.49 -4.92
N PHE A 162 0.55 -13.57 -3.59
CA PHE A 162 1.87 -13.49 -2.96
C PHE A 162 2.92 -14.44 -3.57
N ALA A 163 2.51 -15.65 -3.99
CA ALA A 163 3.42 -16.63 -4.55
C ALA A 163 4.22 -16.07 -5.74
N THR A 164 3.59 -15.25 -6.58
CA THR A 164 4.20 -14.62 -7.77
C THR A 164 4.61 -13.18 -7.48
N SER A 165 3.75 -12.41 -6.82
CA SER A 165 3.95 -10.97 -6.69
C SER A 165 4.89 -10.58 -5.55
N LYS A 166 5.05 -11.44 -4.54
CA LYS A 166 5.76 -11.16 -3.29
C LYS A 166 5.30 -9.90 -2.53
N ARG A 167 4.05 -9.47 -2.78
CA ARG A 167 3.50 -8.24 -2.19
C ARG A 167 2.83 -8.50 -0.85
N VAL A 168 3.03 -7.58 0.08
CA VAL A 168 2.40 -7.58 1.40
C VAL A 168 1.71 -6.23 1.66
N ALA A 169 0.61 -6.24 2.41
CA ALA A 169 -0.18 -5.05 2.69
C ALA A 169 -0.44 -4.86 4.18
N SER A 170 -0.33 -3.62 4.68
CA SER A 170 -0.65 -3.26 6.07
C SER A 170 -1.67 -2.12 6.11
N VAL A 171 -2.74 -2.31 6.88
CA VAL A 171 -3.81 -1.31 7.01
C VAL A 171 -3.30 -0.04 7.66
N ILE A 172 -3.60 1.10 7.05
CA ILE A 172 -3.31 2.42 7.58
C ILE A 172 -4.38 2.81 8.59
N LYS A 173 -3.91 3.29 9.73
CA LYS A 173 -4.76 3.82 10.80
C LYS A 173 -4.36 5.24 11.15
N ASP A 174 -5.36 6.04 11.52
CA ASP A 174 -5.18 7.41 12.00
C ASP A 174 -4.59 7.44 13.43
N ALA A 175 -4.38 8.65 13.96
CA ALA A 175 -3.91 8.87 15.33
C ALA A 175 -4.87 8.30 16.40
N GLY A 176 -6.18 8.26 16.09
CA GLY A 176 -7.21 7.64 16.93
C GLY A 176 -7.29 6.11 16.80
N ASN A 177 -6.34 5.47 16.12
CA ASN A 177 -6.30 4.03 15.84
C ASN A 177 -7.51 3.51 15.03
N LYS A 178 -8.20 4.39 14.30
CA LYS A 178 -9.28 4.04 13.37
C LYS A 178 -8.72 3.80 11.97
N HIS A 179 -9.40 2.97 11.21
CA HIS A 179 -9.00 2.65 9.84
C HIS A 179 -9.25 3.85 8.92
N VAL A 180 -8.24 4.22 8.13
CA VAL A 180 -8.37 5.25 7.09
C VAL A 180 -9.15 4.64 5.91
N ARG A 181 -10.20 5.31 5.44
CA ARG A 181 -11.13 4.73 4.44
C ARG A 181 -10.95 5.25 3.03
N SER A 182 -10.34 6.42 2.87
CA SER A 182 -10.16 7.06 1.58
C SER A 182 -8.79 7.73 1.47
N GLN A 183 -8.39 8.03 0.24
CA GLN A 183 -7.16 8.78 -0.04
C GLN A 183 -7.22 10.22 0.53
N ALA A 184 -8.41 10.82 0.62
CA ALA A 184 -8.59 12.17 1.15
C ALA A 184 -8.36 12.23 2.67
N ASP A 185 -8.57 11.11 3.38
CA ASP A 185 -8.37 10.99 4.82
C ASP A 185 -6.96 10.50 5.18
N LEU A 186 -6.08 10.34 4.19
CA LEU A 186 -4.75 9.79 4.40
C LEU A 186 -3.89 10.79 5.20
N PRO A 187 -3.30 10.40 6.34
CA PRO A 187 -2.42 11.28 7.10
C PRO A 187 -1.22 11.71 6.24
N VAL A 188 -0.77 12.96 6.41
CA VAL A 188 0.30 13.57 5.59
C VAL A 188 1.60 12.77 5.66
N GLU A 189 1.86 12.05 6.76
CA GLU A 189 3.03 11.20 6.95
C GLU A 189 3.07 10.01 5.99
N TYR A 190 1.95 9.66 5.36
CA TYR A 190 1.86 8.64 4.32
C TYR A 190 2.00 9.20 2.90
N GLN A 191 2.25 10.51 2.75
CA GLN A 191 2.50 11.07 1.44
C GLN A 191 3.73 10.41 0.81
N GLY A 192 3.56 9.92 -0.42
CA GLY A 192 4.62 9.19 -1.15
C GLY A 192 4.72 7.69 -0.81
N PHE A 193 3.91 7.17 0.12
CA PHE A 193 3.79 5.71 0.30
C PHE A 193 3.03 5.10 -0.88
N PRO A 194 3.38 3.87 -1.32
CA PRO A 194 2.52 3.10 -2.22
C PRO A 194 1.29 2.67 -1.42
N THR A 195 0.13 3.24 -1.73
CA THR A 195 -1.13 2.93 -1.03
C THR A 195 -2.15 2.27 -1.95
N VAL A 196 -2.96 1.38 -1.37
CA VAL A 196 -4.06 0.67 -2.03
C VAL A 196 -5.24 0.51 -1.09
N ILE A 197 -6.40 0.05 -1.58
CA ILE A 197 -7.44 -0.49 -0.71
C ILE A 197 -7.03 -1.91 -0.32
N TYR A 198 -6.99 -2.20 0.98
CA TYR A 198 -6.52 -3.48 1.51
C TYR A 198 -7.27 -4.69 0.92
N SER A 199 -8.60 -4.61 0.82
CA SER A 199 -9.44 -5.67 0.25
C SER A 199 -9.21 -5.95 -1.24
N ASP A 200 -8.54 -5.06 -1.96
CA ASP A 200 -8.26 -5.24 -3.39
C ASP A 200 -7.05 -6.16 -3.61
N VAL A 201 -6.18 -6.28 -2.59
CA VAL A 201 -4.97 -7.12 -2.65
C VAL A 201 -5.01 -8.30 -1.68
N VAL A 202 -5.72 -8.16 -0.55
CA VAL A 202 -5.96 -9.23 0.43
C VAL A 202 -7.46 -9.53 0.45
N VAL A 203 -7.85 -10.58 -0.27
CA VAL A 203 -9.23 -11.04 -0.39
C VAL A 203 -9.48 -12.24 0.52
N GLY A 204 -10.48 -12.10 1.39
CA GLY A 204 -11.03 -13.20 2.19
C GLY A 204 -11.98 -12.66 3.26
N PRO A 205 -12.55 -13.53 4.10
CA PRO A 205 -13.45 -13.12 5.17
C PRO A 205 -12.81 -12.03 6.03
N TYR A 206 -13.57 -10.96 6.29
CA TYR A 206 -13.16 -9.81 7.12
C TYR A 206 -12.04 -8.93 6.56
N ALA A 207 -11.67 -9.08 5.27
CA ALA A 207 -10.76 -8.16 4.62
C ALA A 207 -11.31 -6.72 4.68
N ALA A 208 -10.57 -5.81 5.29
CA ALA A 208 -11.03 -4.46 5.51
C ALA A 208 -11.06 -3.65 4.20
N ARG A 209 -12.14 -2.89 3.98
CA ARG A 209 -12.20 -1.84 2.96
C ARG A 209 -11.60 -0.55 3.52
N SER A 210 -10.28 -0.53 3.67
CA SER A 210 -9.52 0.60 4.22
C SER A 210 -8.21 0.76 3.45
N MET A 211 -7.66 1.97 3.46
CA MET A 211 -6.34 2.25 2.89
C MET A 211 -5.28 1.37 3.58
N ALA A 212 -4.31 0.93 2.79
CA ALA A 212 -3.18 0.13 3.22
C ALA A 212 -1.90 0.58 2.52
N VAL A 213 -0.76 0.43 3.20
CA VAL A 213 0.56 0.46 2.56
C VAL A 213 0.77 -0.86 1.84
N LEU A 214 1.20 -0.80 0.58
CA LEU A 214 1.61 -1.95 -0.22
C LEU A 214 3.13 -1.96 -0.33
N ALA A 215 3.76 -3.07 0.05
CA ALA A 215 5.21 -3.26 -0.01
C ALA A 215 5.57 -4.56 -0.73
N GLN A 216 6.79 -4.66 -1.24
CA GLN A 216 7.42 -5.95 -1.51
C GLN A 216 7.86 -6.59 -0.18
N ASP A 217 7.94 -7.92 -0.11
CA ASP A 217 8.30 -8.61 1.13
C ASP A 217 9.77 -8.43 1.54
N ASP A 218 10.63 -8.00 0.61
CA ASP A 218 12.01 -7.64 0.86
C ASP A 218 12.24 -6.13 1.10
N ASP A 219 11.23 -5.28 0.87
CA ASP A 219 11.28 -3.82 1.09
C ASP A 219 11.11 -3.46 2.58
N ARG A 220 12.13 -3.84 3.35
CA ARG A 220 12.21 -3.63 4.81
C ARG A 220 12.21 -2.15 5.18
N ASP A 221 12.76 -1.29 4.33
CA ASP A 221 12.81 0.15 4.58
C ASP A 221 11.43 0.80 4.45
N LEU A 222 10.61 0.42 3.47
CA LEU A 222 9.20 0.85 3.41
C LEU A 222 8.40 0.35 4.62
N MET A 223 8.58 -0.91 5.01
CA MET A 223 7.91 -1.48 6.18
C MET A 223 8.32 -0.78 7.49
N LEU A 224 9.60 -0.42 7.63
CA LEU A 224 10.11 0.36 8.76
C LEU A 224 9.59 1.79 8.77
N ARG A 225 9.53 2.47 7.62
CA ARG A 225 8.91 3.80 7.52
C ARG A 225 7.46 3.77 7.98
N HIS A 226 6.68 2.77 7.56
CA HIS A 226 5.31 2.57 8.05
C HIS A 226 5.28 2.36 9.57
N ALA A 227 6.18 1.53 10.10
CA ALA A 227 6.29 1.27 11.53
C ALA A 227 6.60 2.55 12.32
N ILE A 228 7.52 3.39 11.86
CA ILE A 228 7.88 4.65 12.53
C ILE A 228 6.69 5.60 12.59
N VAL A 229 5.95 5.78 11.48
CA VAL A 229 4.74 6.60 11.46
C VAL A 229 3.72 6.08 12.49
N ARG A 230 3.52 4.77 12.56
CA ARG A 230 2.59 4.16 13.54
C ARG A 230 3.10 4.20 14.98
N ALA A 231 4.41 4.07 15.21
CA ALA A 231 5.01 4.19 16.53
C ALA A 231 4.86 5.61 17.08
N LYS A 232 5.09 6.64 16.25
CA LYS A 232 4.83 8.05 16.59
C LYS A 232 3.35 8.28 16.91
N ALA A 233 2.44 7.81 16.05
CA ALA A 233 1.00 7.97 16.26
C ALA A 233 0.48 7.27 17.55
N LYS A 234 1.16 6.20 18.00
CA LYS A 234 0.85 5.51 19.27
C LYS A 234 1.57 6.09 20.49
N GLY A 235 2.42 7.12 20.32
CA GLY A 235 3.24 7.68 21.39
C GLY A 235 4.34 6.74 21.89
N MET A 236 4.74 5.73 21.11
CA MET A 236 5.80 4.79 21.46
C MET A 236 7.20 5.37 21.29
N ILE A 237 7.33 6.32 20.36
CA ILE A 237 8.53 7.10 20.09
C ILE A 237 8.11 8.55 19.88
N HIS A 238 8.98 9.49 20.23
CA HIS A 238 8.68 10.91 20.11
C HIS A 238 8.95 11.44 18.68
N GLY A 239 8.25 12.52 18.34
CA GLY A 239 8.25 13.14 17.01
C GLY A 239 9.53 13.88 16.71
#